data_AF-A0A1F3UUY5-F1
#
_entry.id   AF-A0A1F3UUY5-F1
#
_cell.length_a   1.000
_cell.length_b   1.000
_cell.length_c   1.000
_cell.angle_alpha   90.00
_cell.angle_beta   90.00
_cell.angle_gamma   90.00
#
_symmetry.space_group_name_H-M   'P 1'
#
loop_
_entity.id
_entity.type
_entity.pdbx_description
1 polymer ?
#
loop_
_entity_poly.entity_id
_entity_poly.type
_entity_poly.pdbx_seq_one_letter_code
_entity_poly.pdbx_strand_id
1 'polypeptide(L)'
;MLVGACKKEGCDDQFALNYNSKVNSNNGSCLYELKAVFWYDDSTSVHLQNDNITSLRFFVDDNLIGTKLASEFWATEPDCGFGMNFRENSPLTTTSHDYYVRDQNDIVVWSGTLTLGVGVCISKEMTY
;
A
#
# COMPACT_ATOMS: atom_id res chain seq x y z
N MET A 1 -33.93 28.48 28.39
CA MET A 1 -33.67 28.33 26.94
C MET A 1 -32.48 27.41 26.77
N LEU A 2 -32.70 26.15 26.39
CA LEU A 2 -31.60 25.28 25.95
C LEU A 2 -31.31 25.66 24.51
N VAL A 3 -30.22 26.39 24.28
CA VAL A 3 -29.67 26.54 22.93
C VAL A 3 -29.14 25.16 22.57
N GLY A 4 -29.97 24.35 21.92
CA GLY A 4 -29.53 23.09 21.35
C GLY A 4 -28.49 23.42 20.30
N ALA A 5 -27.20 23.27 20.63
CA ALA A 5 -26.16 23.34 19.64
C ALA A 5 -26.51 22.33 18.53
N CYS A 6 -26.67 22.79 17.29
CA CYS A 6 -26.83 21.87 16.17
C CYS A 6 -25.59 20.97 16.14
N LYS A 7 -25.79 19.68 16.42
CA LYS A 7 -24.76 18.67 16.25
C LYS A 7 -24.44 18.59 14.76
N LYS A 8 -23.21 18.94 14.40
CA LYS A 8 -22.71 18.79 13.04
C LYS A 8 -21.80 17.57 13.01
N GLU A 9 -22.30 16.54 12.36
CA GLU A 9 -21.66 15.23 12.28
C GLU A 9 -20.81 15.10 11.02
N GLY A 10 -19.72 14.36 11.13
CA GLY A 10 -18.81 14.01 10.02
C GLY A 10 -17.48 13.53 10.57
N CYS A 11 -16.46 13.38 9.72
CA CYS A 11 -15.13 13.01 10.17
C CYS A 11 -14.38 14.21 10.77
N ASP A 12 -13.87 14.07 12.00
CA ASP A 12 -13.03 15.06 12.68
C ASP A 12 -11.54 14.64 12.75
N ASP A 13 -11.17 13.55 12.09
CA ASP A 13 -9.77 13.09 12.00
C ASP A 13 -9.03 13.79 10.86
N GLN A 14 -7.97 14.51 11.19
CA GLN A 14 -7.15 15.27 10.24
C GLN A 14 -6.40 14.41 9.21
N PHE A 15 -6.23 13.10 9.47
CA PHE A 15 -5.59 12.17 8.54
C PHE A 15 -6.58 11.54 7.55
N ALA A 16 -7.88 11.78 7.71
CA ALA A 16 -8.90 11.29 6.80
C ALA A 16 -9.05 12.19 5.56
N LEU A 17 -9.28 11.57 4.40
CA LEU A 17 -9.57 12.23 3.12
C LEU A 17 -10.82 13.13 3.17
N ASN A 18 -11.76 12.83 4.06
CA ASN A 18 -13.01 13.54 4.23
C ASN A 18 -13.11 14.31 5.56
N TYR A 19 -11.96 14.68 6.13
CA TYR A 19 -11.88 15.55 7.30
C TYR A 19 -12.68 16.84 7.13
N ASN A 20 -13.43 17.22 8.17
CA ASN A 20 -14.18 18.47 8.20
C ASN A 20 -14.00 19.20 9.53
N SER A 21 -13.13 20.21 9.57
CA SER A 21 -12.86 21.02 10.77
C SER A 21 -14.07 21.74 11.36
N LYS A 22 -15.20 21.78 10.65
CA LYS A 22 -16.45 22.40 11.11
C LYS A 22 -17.38 21.41 11.81
N VAL A 23 -17.09 20.10 11.84
CA VAL A 23 -17.88 19.13 12.60
C VAL A 23 -17.53 19.23 14.08
N ASN A 24 -18.49 18.92 14.95
CA ASN A 24 -18.30 18.91 16.41
C ASN A 24 -18.63 17.54 17.02
N SER A 25 -18.84 16.53 16.18
CA SER A 25 -19.00 15.14 16.57
C SER A 25 -18.54 14.23 15.44
N ASN A 26 -17.56 13.37 15.72
CA ASN A 26 -17.25 12.26 14.85
C ASN A 26 -18.49 11.35 14.68
N ASN A 27 -18.76 10.91 13.46
CA ASN A 27 -19.83 9.94 13.16
C ASN A 27 -19.31 8.61 12.57
N GLY A 28 -18.00 8.36 12.63
CA GLY A 28 -17.37 7.15 12.10
C GLY A 28 -17.29 7.10 10.58
N SER A 29 -17.58 8.20 9.87
CA SER A 29 -17.53 8.25 8.40
C SER A 29 -16.13 8.49 7.83
N CYS A 30 -15.09 8.54 8.68
CA CYS A 30 -13.72 8.81 8.24
C CYS A 30 -13.26 7.81 7.16
N LEU A 31 -12.59 8.33 6.13
CA LEU A 31 -12.01 7.56 5.04
C LEU A 31 -10.52 7.86 4.95
N TYR A 32 -9.68 6.85 5.05
CA TYR A 32 -8.22 6.97 5.08
C TYR A 32 -7.60 6.43 3.81
N GLU A 33 -6.58 7.11 3.27
CA GLU A 33 -5.77 6.59 2.17
C GLU A 33 -4.58 5.80 2.74
N LEU A 34 -4.52 4.51 2.44
CA LEU A 34 -3.46 3.60 2.87
C LEU A 34 -2.60 3.20 1.67
N LYS A 35 -1.28 3.09 1.85
CA LYS A 35 -0.33 2.98 0.74
C LYS A 35 0.83 2.03 1.04
N ALA A 36 1.22 1.28 0.03
CA ALA A 36 2.48 0.55 0.01
C ALA A 36 3.20 0.64 -1.34
N VAL A 37 4.51 0.43 -1.29
CA VAL A 37 5.36 0.26 -2.45
C VAL A 37 6.14 -1.04 -2.33
N PHE A 38 6.18 -1.82 -3.40
CA PHE A 38 7.03 -2.99 -3.54
C PHE A 38 8.28 -2.61 -4.34
N TRP A 39 9.45 -2.94 -3.83
CA TRP A 39 10.72 -2.65 -4.48
C TRP A 39 11.78 -3.70 -4.18
N TYR A 40 12.88 -3.68 -4.93
CA TYR A 40 14.05 -4.50 -4.69
C TYR A 40 15.27 -3.82 -5.31
N ASP A 41 16.44 -4.18 -4.79
CA ASP A 41 17.73 -3.58 -5.13
C ASP A 41 18.46 -4.28 -6.27
N ASP A 42 19.64 -3.76 -6.61
CA ASP A 42 20.51 -4.32 -7.67
C ASP A 42 20.95 -5.74 -7.34
N SER A 43 21.29 -6.03 -6.08
CA SER A 43 21.71 -7.36 -5.65
C SER A 43 20.62 -8.39 -5.92
N THR A 44 19.38 -8.07 -5.53
CA THR A 44 18.21 -8.90 -5.80
C THR A 44 17.98 -9.07 -7.30
N SER A 45 18.11 -7.99 -8.07
CA SER A 45 17.98 -8.04 -9.54
C SER A 45 18.97 -8.99 -10.21
N VAL A 46 20.22 -9.00 -9.74
CA VAL A 46 21.26 -9.93 -10.24
C VAL A 46 20.90 -11.38 -9.92
N HIS A 47 20.42 -11.66 -8.71
CA HIS A 47 20.00 -13.02 -8.35
C HIS A 47 18.82 -13.51 -9.19
N LEU A 48 17.78 -12.68 -9.36
CA LEU A 48 16.64 -13.01 -10.22
C LEU A 48 17.09 -13.35 -11.65
N GLN A 49 17.98 -12.55 -12.23
CA GLN A 49 18.47 -12.77 -13.59
C GLN A 49 19.32 -14.05 -13.70
N ASN A 50 20.14 -14.36 -12.70
CA ASN A 50 20.92 -15.60 -12.66
C ASN A 50 20.04 -16.85 -12.63
N ASP A 51 18.86 -16.75 -12.01
CA ASP A 51 17.85 -17.81 -11.99
C ASP A 51 16.90 -17.76 -13.20
N ASN A 52 17.26 -17.01 -14.23
CA ASN A 52 16.51 -16.80 -15.46
C ASN A 52 15.10 -16.21 -15.25
N ILE A 53 14.86 -15.53 -14.13
CA ILE A 53 13.63 -14.77 -13.91
C ILE A 53 13.74 -13.47 -14.70
N THR A 54 12.79 -13.23 -15.60
CA THR A 54 12.80 -12.06 -16.49
C THR A 54 11.66 -11.09 -16.21
N SER A 55 10.56 -11.58 -15.67
CA SER A 55 9.34 -10.81 -15.42
C SER A 55 8.72 -11.21 -14.10
N LEU A 56 8.27 -10.21 -13.35
CA LEU A 56 7.61 -10.39 -12.06
C LEU A 56 6.23 -9.74 -12.10
N ARG A 57 5.21 -10.48 -11.68
CA ARG A 57 3.82 -10.01 -11.52
C ARG A 57 3.46 -9.99 -10.05
N PHE A 58 3.00 -8.85 -9.55
CA PHE A 58 2.75 -8.63 -8.13
C PHE A 58 1.25 -8.60 -7.89
N PHE A 59 0.82 -9.31 -6.85
CA PHE A 59 -0.57 -9.48 -6.49
C PHE A 59 -0.79 -9.05 -5.04
N VAL A 60 -1.92 -8.42 -4.78
CA VAL A 60 -2.43 -8.11 -3.44
C VAL A 60 -3.89 -8.54 -3.39
N ASP A 61 -4.25 -9.40 -2.44
CA ASP A 61 -5.56 -10.06 -2.33
C ASP A 61 -6.04 -10.63 -3.68
N ASP A 62 -5.17 -11.43 -4.32
CA ASP A 62 -5.37 -12.05 -5.64
C ASP A 62 -5.50 -11.08 -6.84
N ASN A 63 -5.46 -9.76 -6.62
CA ASN A 63 -5.54 -8.76 -7.68
C ASN A 63 -4.14 -8.39 -8.19
N LEU A 64 -3.92 -8.46 -9.50
CA LEU A 64 -2.67 -8.00 -10.13
C LEU A 64 -2.54 -6.48 -9.97
N ILE A 65 -1.55 -6.02 -9.21
CA ILE A 65 -1.26 -4.59 -9.02
C ILE A 65 -0.25 -4.05 -10.04
N GLY A 66 0.53 -4.94 -10.66
CA GLY A 66 1.45 -4.55 -11.74
C GLY A 66 2.45 -5.64 -12.11
N THR A 67 3.24 -5.32 -13.14
CA THR A 67 4.33 -6.16 -13.65
C THR A 67 5.60 -5.32 -13.72
N LYS A 68 6.76 -5.96 -13.50
CA LYS A 68 8.07 -5.33 -13.60
C LYS A 68 9.08 -6.30 -14.22
N LEU A 69 10.03 -5.79 -14.99
CA LEU A 69 11.17 -6.59 -15.44
C LEU A 69 12.08 -6.90 -14.26
N ALA A 70 12.60 -8.13 -14.17
CA ALA A 70 13.54 -8.52 -13.12
C ALA A 70 14.84 -7.70 -13.13
N SER A 71 15.20 -7.12 -14.28
CA SER A 71 16.35 -6.25 -14.48
C SER A 71 16.11 -4.78 -14.09
N GLU A 72 14.87 -4.39 -13.78
CA GLU A 72 14.56 -3.05 -13.30
C GLU A 72 14.63 -3.06 -11.78
N PHE A 73 15.52 -2.27 -11.19
CA PHE A 73 15.71 -2.20 -9.73
C PHE A 73 15.75 -0.75 -9.23
N TRP A 74 15.71 -0.61 -7.92
CA TRP A 74 15.90 0.67 -7.24
C TRP A 74 17.25 0.69 -6.54
N ALA A 75 18.06 1.73 -6.75
CA ALA A 75 19.35 1.86 -6.07
C ALA A 75 19.20 2.14 -4.56
N THR A 76 18.07 2.73 -4.17
CA THR A 76 17.70 3.04 -2.79
C THR A 76 16.21 2.84 -2.60
N GLU A 77 15.78 2.75 -1.34
CA GLU A 77 14.37 2.73 -0.97
C GLU A 77 13.58 3.87 -1.66
N PRO A 78 12.53 3.57 -2.44
CA PRO A 78 11.76 4.58 -3.15
C PRO A 78 10.73 5.28 -2.26
N ASP A 79 10.46 6.53 -2.59
CA ASP A 79 9.34 7.27 -2.01
C ASP A 79 7.98 6.66 -2.42
N CYS A 80 7.00 6.82 -1.53
CA CYS A 80 5.64 6.34 -1.75
C CYS A 80 4.98 7.02 -2.96
N GLY A 81 4.74 6.26 -4.03
CA GLY A 81 4.24 6.79 -5.31
C GLY A 81 5.15 6.48 -6.48
N PHE A 82 6.36 5.97 -6.24
CA PHE A 82 7.28 5.52 -7.28
C PHE A 82 7.44 4.00 -7.23
N GLY A 83 7.51 3.35 -8.39
CA GLY A 83 7.58 1.89 -8.47
C GLY A 83 6.22 1.20 -8.44
N MET A 84 6.14 0.05 -7.78
CA MET A 84 4.94 -0.79 -7.76
C MET A 84 4.06 -0.43 -6.56
N ASN A 85 3.09 0.43 -6.81
CA ASN A 85 2.29 1.05 -5.77
C ASN A 85 0.97 0.31 -5.56
N PHE A 86 0.66 -0.01 -4.31
CA PHE A 86 -0.68 -0.43 -3.89
C PHE A 86 -1.30 0.69 -3.05
N ARG A 87 -2.57 1.01 -3.33
CA ARG A 87 -3.32 2.03 -2.60
C ARG A 87 -4.73 1.57 -2.38
N GLU A 88 -5.26 1.90 -1.22
CA GLU A 88 -6.66 1.68 -0.91
C GLU A 88 -7.22 2.84 -0.08
N ASN A 89 -8.54 2.99 -0.16
CA ASN A 89 -9.29 3.87 0.71
C ASN A 89 -10.08 3.01 1.69
N SER A 90 -9.83 3.19 2.99
CA SER A 90 -10.39 2.33 4.04
C SER A 90 -11.06 3.15 5.14
N PRO A 91 -12.19 2.69 5.71
CA PRO A 91 -12.72 3.26 6.95
C PRO A 91 -11.88 2.89 8.18
N LEU A 92 -10.94 1.95 8.04
CA LEU A 92 -10.04 1.51 9.09
C LEU A 92 -8.72 2.29 9.01
N THR A 93 -8.13 2.56 10.18
CA THR A 93 -6.79 3.17 10.30
C THR A 93 -5.67 2.18 10.02
N THR A 94 -5.97 0.88 10.02
CA THR A 94 -5.03 -0.20 9.75
C THR A 94 -5.76 -1.34 9.03
N THR A 95 -5.13 -1.87 7.99
CA THR A 95 -5.61 -3.00 7.19
C THR A 95 -4.48 -3.99 6.95
N SER A 96 -4.84 -5.21 6.59
CA SER A 96 -3.89 -6.28 6.33
C SER A 96 -4.29 -7.00 5.05
N HIS A 97 -3.32 -7.21 4.17
CA HIS A 97 -3.50 -7.84 2.87
C HIS A 97 -2.47 -8.93 2.67
N ASP A 98 -2.85 -9.98 1.96
CA ASP A 98 -1.87 -10.97 1.53
C ASP A 98 -1.31 -10.55 0.17
N TYR A 99 0.01 -10.67 0.02
CA TYR A 99 0.68 -10.41 -1.23
C TYR A 99 1.43 -11.65 -1.70
N TYR A 100 1.55 -11.77 -3.02
CA TYR A 100 2.49 -12.69 -3.63
C TYR A 100 2.99 -12.16 -4.97
N VAL A 101 4.17 -12.63 -5.37
CA VAL A 101 4.82 -12.23 -6.61
C VAL A 101 5.13 -13.50 -7.40
N ARG A 102 4.73 -13.54 -8.67
CA ARG A 102 5.01 -14.66 -9.57
C ARG A 102 5.99 -14.26 -10.66
N ASP A 103 6.84 -15.20 -11.06
CA ASP A 103 7.70 -15.06 -12.22
C ASP A 103 6.94 -15.25 -13.55
N GLN A 104 7.67 -15.32 -14.65
CA GLN A 104 7.12 -15.60 -15.99
C GLN A 104 6.56 -17.03 -16.16
N ASN A 105 6.91 -17.96 -15.27
CA ASN A 105 6.49 -19.37 -15.30
C ASN A 105 5.37 -19.66 -14.30
N ASP A 106 4.74 -18.62 -13.72
CA ASP A 106 3.73 -18.72 -12.65
C ASP A 106 4.25 -19.29 -11.32
N ILE A 107 5.58 -19.34 -11.11
CA ILE A 107 6.19 -19.74 -9.84
C ILE A 107 6.14 -18.57 -8.87
N VAL A 108 5.67 -18.81 -7.64
CA VAL A 108 5.67 -17.80 -6.57
C VAL A 108 7.10 -17.62 -6.07
N VAL A 109 7.62 -16.41 -6.24
CA VAL A 109 8.98 -16.00 -5.84
C VAL A 109 8.96 -15.42 -4.41
N TRP A 110 7.97 -14.60 -4.13
CA TRP A 110 7.76 -14.00 -2.80
C TRP A 110 6.30 -14.07 -2.41
N SER A 111 6.05 -14.20 -1.12
CA SER A 111 4.73 -14.03 -0.52
C SER A 111 4.84 -13.55 0.92
N GLY A 112 3.74 -13.03 1.44
CA GLY A 112 3.64 -12.63 2.84
C GLY A 112 2.41 -11.78 3.08
N THR A 113 2.41 -11.11 4.23
CA THR A 113 1.33 -10.21 4.63
C THR A 113 1.86 -8.77 4.68
N LEU A 114 1.05 -7.85 4.19
CA LEU A 114 1.28 -6.41 4.14
C LEU A 114 0.29 -5.72 5.08
N THR A 115 0.79 -5.11 6.15
CA THR A 115 -0.04 -4.33 7.08
C THR A 115 0.11 -2.85 6.78
N LEU A 116 -0.97 -2.18 6.38
CA LEU A 116 -0.99 -0.76 6.06
C LEU A 116 -1.50 0.06 7.24
N GLY A 117 -1.01 1.30 7.37
CA GLY A 117 -1.42 2.22 8.43
C GLY A 117 -1.65 3.63 7.92
N VAL A 118 -2.60 4.34 8.53
CA VAL A 118 -2.93 5.73 8.18
C VAL A 118 -1.72 6.64 8.36
N GLY A 119 -1.49 7.53 7.39
CA GLY A 119 -0.40 8.51 7.44
C GLY A 119 1.00 7.90 7.31
N VAL A 120 1.11 6.59 7.11
CA VAL A 120 2.38 5.87 6.90
C VAL A 120 2.36 5.27 5.50
N CYS A 121 3.49 5.38 4.80
CA CYS A 121 3.72 4.55 3.63
C CYS A 121 4.52 3.32 4.01
N ILE A 122 4.05 2.15 3.60
CA ILE A 122 4.78 0.90 3.80
C ILE A 122 5.66 0.64 2.59
N SER A 123 6.96 0.76 2.81
CA SER A 123 7.97 0.38 1.82
C SER A 123 8.38 -1.06 2.07
N LYS A 124 8.02 -1.95 1.13
CA LYS A 124 8.30 -3.38 1.23
C LYS A 124 9.41 -3.75 0.25
N GLU A 125 10.59 -3.97 0.80
CA GLU A 125 11.73 -4.53 0.07
C GLU A 125 11.54 -6.04 -0.15
N MET A 126 11.72 -6.49 -1.39
CA MET A 126 11.82 -7.90 -1.75
C MET A 126 13.29 -8.27 -1.77
N THR A 127 13.68 -9.21 -0.93
CA THR A 127 15.04 -9.74 -0.88
C THR A 127 15.04 -11.16 -1.43
N TYR A 128 16.07 -11.52 -2.18
CA TYR A 128 16.22 -12.83 -2.82
C TYR A 128 17.47 -13.54 -2.31
#